data_AF-A0A917XZI6-F1
#
_entry.id   AF-A0A917XZI6-F1
#
_cell.length_a   1.000
_cell.length_b   1.000
_cell.length_c   1.000
_cell.angle_alpha   90.00
_cell.angle_beta   90.00
_cell.angle_gamma   90.00
#
_symmetry.space_group_name_H-M   'P 1'
#
loop_
_entity.id
_entity.type
_entity.pdbx_description
1 polymer ?
#
loop_
_entity_poly.entity_id
_entity_poly.type
_entity_poly.pdbx_seq_one_letter_code
_entity_poly.pdbx_strand_id
1 'polypeptide(L)'
;MNANTPRQSPAEWEEGAQLFDRTTRDLPTGRHQFHKERMMAQIHELQQEERTAAPSRTGRRFRLPRPAIVLPAMAAAVAAAVVAGVVTSGNGSGVESSGGVATGPALTTQVGAATTKGVPQLLDQISLAAAEGDHPTVKPGQYIYIESRTADSFLKSVDDKTTLAGHALHRRQMWKSPDGTKGWLIDPAVNDSPEGETLSLPDEQGNTPKANLNGPSYDYLAKLTTDPDALLAKIYKETKGQGNSPDQEAFTTIGDLLGESYPPAELYPALFKAAAKIPGVVVVDDAVDAVGRRGVAVARLDETSGEREEWIFDRKSHVFLGERSVQVKQNTGVDALIKPGTVTFTSAILHRAVVDDIKQTPSRSQAG
;
A
#
# COMPACT_ATOMS: atom_id res chain seq x y z
N MET A 1 -43.99 -34.56 18.74
CA MET A 1 -44.00 -33.16 18.28
C MET A 1 -42.56 -32.77 18.03
N ASN A 2 -42.09 -32.88 16.79
CA ASN A 2 -40.71 -32.56 16.42
C ASN A 2 -40.65 -31.10 15.97
N ALA A 3 -39.79 -30.31 16.62
CA ALA A 3 -39.49 -28.95 16.23
C ALA A 3 -38.47 -28.98 15.07
N ASN A 4 -38.87 -28.42 13.93
CA ASN A 4 -37.98 -28.17 12.79
C ASN A 4 -37.12 -26.95 13.09
N THR A 5 -35.81 -27.15 13.20
CA THR A 5 -34.80 -26.08 13.04
C THR A 5 -34.62 -25.85 11.52
N PRO A 6 -34.67 -24.61 11.01
CA PRO A 6 -34.42 -24.37 9.60
C PRO A 6 -32.94 -24.64 9.30
N ARG A 7 -32.69 -25.52 8.33
CA ARG A 7 -31.37 -25.70 7.71
C ARG A 7 -31.06 -24.41 6.93
N GLN A 8 -30.09 -23.64 7.41
CA GLN A 8 -29.47 -22.59 6.62
C GLN A 8 -28.90 -23.20 5.35
N SER A 9 -29.27 -22.64 4.20
CA SER A 9 -28.89 -23.19 2.90
C SER A 9 -27.50 -22.66 2.49
N PRO A 10 -26.70 -23.42 1.72
CA PRO A 10 -25.41 -22.96 1.21
C PRO A 10 -25.48 -21.63 0.42
N ALA A 11 -26.64 -21.32 -0.18
CA ALA A 11 -26.87 -20.08 -0.90
C ALA A 11 -26.90 -18.84 0.02
N GLU A 12 -27.34 -18.98 1.27
CA GLU A 12 -27.33 -17.87 2.25
C GLU A 12 -25.91 -17.55 2.74
N TRP A 13 -24.99 -18.53 2.67
CA TRP A 13 -23.57 -18.33 2.95
C TRP A 13 -22.85 -17.66 1.78
N GLU A 14 -23.19 -18.00 0.53
CA GLU A 14 -22.68 -17.29 -0.65
C GLU A 14 -23.22 -15.87 -0.73
N GLU A 15 -24.50 -15.64 -0.41
CA GLU A 15 -25.11 -14.32 -0.40
C GLU A 15 -24.60 -13.47 0.78
N GLY A 16 -24.37 -14.09 1.95
CA GLY A 16 -23.70 -13.46 3.09
C GLY A 16 -22.24 -13.12 2.81
N ALA A 17 -21.48 -14.01 2.19
CA ALA A 17 -20.09 -13.76 1.78
C ALA A 17 -19.99 -12.66 0.72
N GLN A 18 -20.92 -12.63 -0.26
CA GLN A 18 -21.02 -11.55 -1.24
C GLN A 18 -21.44 -10.21 -0.60
N LEU A 19 -22.21 -10.22 0.48
CA LEU A 19 -22.58 -9.02 1.22
C LEU A 19 -21.41 -8.47 2.05
N PHE A 20 -20.60 -9.32 2.67
CA PHE A 20 -19.36 -8.91 3.37
C PHE A 20 -18.25 -8.41 2.42
N ASP A 21 -18.22 -8.93 1.20
CA ASP A 21 -17.29 -8.49 0.14
C ASP A 21 -17.71 -7.14 -0.48
N ARG A 22 -19.01 -6.81 -0.45
CA ARG A 22 -19.52 -5.52 -0.93
C ARG A 22 -19.40 -4.39 0.10
N THR A 23 -19.51 -4.67 1.39
CA THR A 23 -19.38 -3.65 2.45
C THR A 23 -17.94 -3.24 2.75
N THR A 24 -16.95 -4.01 2.27
CA THR A 24 -15.53 -3.71 2.47
C THR A 24 -14.91 -2.81 1.39
N ARG A 25 -15.69 -2.37 0.39
CA ARG A 25 -15.27 -1.50 -0.74
C ARG A 25 -15.19 0.00 -0.42
N ASP A 26 -15.36 0.41 0.85
CA ASP A 26 -15.38 1.83 1.24
C ASP A 26 -14.04 2.35 1.80
N LEU A 27 -12.90 1.88 1.27
CA LEU A 27 -11.57 2.34 1.68
C LEU A 27 -10.78 2.86 0.47
N PRO A 28 -10.27 4.10 0.49
CA PRO A 28 -9.26 4.55 -0.49
C PRO A 28 -8.01 3.64 -0.47
N THR A 29 -7.44 3.39 -1.65
CA THR A 29 -7.57 2.06 -2.27
C THR A 29 -6.24 1.36 -2.60
N GLY A 30 -5.24 1.34 -1.72
CA GLY A 30 -4.02 0.56 -1.99
C GLY A 30 -3.22 0.14 -0.77
N ARG A 31 -2.64 1.11 -0.05
CA ARG A 31 -1.81 0.84 1.13
C ARG A 31 -2.59 0.37 2.34
N HIS A 32 -3.73 1.00 2.63
CA HIS A 32 -4.61 0.55 3.70
C HIS A 32 -5.21 -0.82 3.41
N GLN A 33 -5.37 -1.19 2.14
CA GLN A 33 -5.83 -2.52 1.77
C GLN A 33 -4.72 -3.56 2.00
N PHE A 34 -3.46 -3.28 1.67
CA PHE A 34 -2.33 -4.15 2.06
C PHE A 34 -2.18 -4.28 3.58
N HIS A 35 -2.25 -3.18 4.34
CA HIS A 35 -2.19 -3.23 5.80
C HIS A 35 -3.41 -3.90 6.42
N LYS A 36 -4.61 -3.68 5.86
CA LYS A 36 -5.85 -4.38 6.25
C LYS A 36 -5.76 -5.86 5.93
N GLU A 37 -5.31 -6.25 4.74
CA GLU A 37 -5.16 -7.65 4.34
C GLU A 37 -4.12 -8.37 5.21
N ARG A 38 -2.98 -7.72 5.51
CA ARG A 38 -1.99 -8.23 6.46
C ARG A 38 -2.57 -8.36 7.87
N MET A 39 -3.35 -7.38 8.32
CA MET A 39 -4.03 -7.41 9.63
C MET A 39 -5.12 -8.49 9.68
N MET A 40 -5.88 -8.68 8.61
CA MET A 40 -6.92 -9.71 8.49
C MET A 40 -6.32 -11.12 8.40
N ALA A 41 -5.16 -11.28 7.73
CA ALA A 41 -4.41 -12.54 7.75
C ALA A 41 -3.91 -12.88 9.15
N GLN A 42 -3.39 -11.88 9.87
CA GLN A 42 -2.89 -12.05 11.24
C GLN A 42 -4.02 -12.34 12.25
N ILE A 43 -5.21 -11.74 12.07
CA ILE A 43 -6.41 -12.06 12.88
C ILE A 43 -6.87 -13.50 12.65
N HIS A 44 -6.88 -13.97 11.40
CA HIS A 44 -7.23 -15.37 11.11
C HIS A 44 -6.24 -16.35 11.73
N GLU A 45 -4.94 -16.04 11.72
CA GLU A 45 -3.90 -16.88 12.33
C GLU A 45 -4.05 -16.92 13.87
N LEU A 46 -4.27 -15.78 14.53
CA LEU A 46 -4.54 -15.72 15.98
C LEU A 46 -5.82 -16.49 16.37
N GLN A 47 -6.89 -16.35 15.58
CA GLN A 47 -8.13 -17.10 15.80
C GLN A 47 -7.94 -18.61 15.56
N GLN A 48 -7.07 -18.99 14.63
CA GLN A 48 -6.75 -20.40 14.38
C GLN A 48 -5.86 -20.96 15.50
N GLU A 49 -4.88 -20.21 16.01
CA GLU A 49 -4.09 -20.58 17.19
C GLU A 49 -4.96 -20.70 18.45
N GLU A 50 -5.89 -19.78 18.69
CA GLU A 50 -6.86 -19.85 19.79
C GLU A 50 -7.82 -21.04 19.66
N ARG A 51 -8.24 -21.39 18.44
CA ARG A 51 -9.06 -22.60 18.16
C ARG A 51 -8.26 -23.90 18.30
N THR A 52 -6.96 -23.86 18.09
CA THR A 52 -6.08 -25.04 18.24
C THR A 52 -5.61 -25.21 19.70
N ALA A 53 -5.67 -24.16 20.50
CA ALA A 53 -5.38 -24.17 21.93
C ALA A 53 -6.58 -24.65 22.79
N ALA A 54 -7.06 -25.88 22.54
CA ALA A 54 -7.88 -26.58 23.53
C ALA A 54 -6.98 -27.20 24.62
N PRO A 55 -7.35 -27.17 25.92
CA PRO A 55 -6.45 -27.57 27.00
C PRO A 55 -6.21 -29.08 27.00
N SER A 56 -4.98 -29.48 26.72
CA SER A 56 -4.55 -30.88 26.86
C SER A 56 -4.48 -31.24 28.35
N ARG A 57 -5.32 -32.20 28.76
CA ARG A 57 -5.37 -32.73 30.12
C ARG A 57 -4.07 -33.47 30.42
N THR A 58 -3.48 -33.11 31.56
CA THR A 58 -2.29 -33.70 32.17
C THR A 58 -2.37 -35.22 32.34
N GLY A 59 -1.33 -35.93 31.88
CA GLY A 59 -1.07 -37.34 32.22
C GLY A 59 0.42 -37.67 32.07
N ARG A 60 1.16 -37.67 33.18
CA ARG A 60 2.61 -37.91 33.28
C ARG A 60 2.89 -39.33 33.77
N ARG A 61 3.70 -40.17 33.08
CA ARG A 61 4.68 -41.14 33.67
C ARG A 61 5.80 -41.58 32.65
N PHE A 62 7.04 -41.14 32.92
CA PHE A 62 8.39 -41.79 32.91
C PHE A 62 8.59 -43.17 32.17
N ARG A 63 9.70 -43.56 31.49
CA ARG A 63 11.17 -43.30 31.56
C ARG A 63 11.92 -43.85 30.28
N LEU A 64 13.12 -43.31 30.00
CA LEU A 64 14.17 -43.64 28.98
C LEU A 64 15.03 -44.91 29.34
N PRO A 65 16.01 -45.46 28.54
CA PRO A 65 16.97 -44.80 27.60
C PRO A 65 17.44 -45.56 26.31
N ARG A 66 18.35 -44.89 25.56
CA ARG A 66 18.96 -45.16 24.20
C ARG A 66 19.98 -46.32 24.15
N PRO A 67 20.53 -46.73 22.97
CA PRO A 67 21.72 -46.07 22.33
C PRO A 67 21.65 -45.99 20.77
N ALA A 68 22.07 -44.89 20.12
CA ALA A 68 23.40 -44.53 19.56
C ALA A 68 23.87 -45.33 18.32
N ILE A 69 23.89 -44.70 17.13
CA ILE A 69 24.82 -44.98 16.00
C ILE A 69 25.16 -43.66 15.27
N VAL A 70 26.40 -43.61 14.78
CA VAL A 70 27.25 -42.49 14.35
C VAL A 70 27.23 -42.26 12.83
N LEU A 71 27.30 -40.97 12.42
CA LEU A 71 27.85 -40.26 11.21
C LEU A 71 28.43 -41.05 9.99
N PRO A 72 28.47 -40.50 8.74
CA PRO A 72 29.13 -39.21 8.42
C PRO A 72 28.54 -38.30 7.30
N ALA A 73 29.15 -37.12 7.23
CA ALA A 73 28.91 -36.00 6.32
C ALA A 73 29.43 -36.22 4.89
N MET A 74 28.83 -35.52 3.92
CA MET A 74 29.51 -35.08 2.70
C MET A 74 29.05 -33.66 2.30
N ALA A 75 30.05 -32.81 2.09
CA ALA A 75 29.93 -31.48 1.53
C ALA A 75 29.89 -31.55 0.00
N ALA A 76 29.05 -30.74 -0.64
CA ALA A 76 29.18 -30.36 -2.04
C ALA A 76 28.93 -28.86 -2.15
N ALA A 77 30.01 -28.10 -2.35
CA ALA A 77 29.95 -26.70 -2.72
C ALA A 77 29.67 -26.62 -4.22
N VAL A 78 28.56 -25.99 -4.62
CA VAL A 78 28.34 -25.57 -6.01
C VAL A 78 28.15 -24.05 -5.98
N ALA A 79 29.19 -23.35 -6.41
CA ALA A 79 29.12 -21.94 -6.74
C ALA A 79 28.38 -21.79 -8.08
N ALA A 80 27.22 -21.13 -8.06
CA ALA A 80 26.56 -20.65 -9.26
C ALA A 80 26.41 -19.13 -9.14
N ALA A 81 27.25 -18.40 -9.88
CA ALA A 81 27.07 -16.97 -10.10
C ALA A 81 25.83 -16.79 -10.99
N VAL A 82 24.76 -16.20 -10.44
CA VAL A 82 23.62 -15.77 -11.25
C VAL A 82 23.78 -14.28 -11.52
N VAL A 83 24.22 -13.97 -12.75
CA VAL A 83 24.01 -12.67 -13.36
C VAL A 83 22.56 -12.64 -13.82
N ALA A 84 21.69 -11.96 -13.08
CA ALA A 84 20.30 -11.73 -13.52
C ALA A 84 20.25 -10.47 -14.39
N GLY A 85 20.47 -10.66 -15.69
CA GLY A 85 19.96 -9.74 -16.71
C GLY A 85 18.45 -9.92 -16.83
N VAL A 86 17.71 -8.82 -16.88
CA VAL A 86 16.27 -8.83 -17.15
C VAL A 86 16.04 -9.38 -18.55
N VAL A 87 15.43 -10.56 -18.66
CA VAL A 87 14.96 -11.11 -19.93
C VAL A 87 13.45 -11.28 -19.83
N THR A 88 12.71 -10.42 -20.53
CA THR A 88 11.30 -10.62 -20.82
C THR A 88 11.19 -11.68 -21.91
N SER A 89 10.72 -12.89 -21.57
CA SER A 89 10.34 -13.88 -22.58
C SER A 89 8.85 -14.17 -22.45
N GLY A 90 8.09 -13.64 -23.40
CA GLY A 90 6.72 -14.08 -23.68
C GLY A 90 6.72 -15.37 -24.50
N ASN A 91 5.98 -16.37 -24.02
CA ASN A 91 5.01 -17.19 -24.76
C ASN A 91 4.76 -18.51 -24.01
N GLY A 92 3.50 -18.78 -23.68
CA GLY A 92 3.06 -20.02 -23.06
C GLY A 92 1.55 -20.04 -22.82
N SER A 93 0.84 -20.44 -23.88
CA SER A 93 -0.59 -20.74 -24.03
C SER A 93 -1.41 -21.20 -22.80
N GLY A 94 -2.52 -20.48 -22.57
CA GLY A 94 -3.88 -21.04 -22.44
C GLY A 94 -4.30 -21.65 -21.10
N VAL A 95 -5.08 -20.91 -20.31
CA VAL A 95 -6.46 -21.22 -19.86
C VAL A 95 -6.94 -20.08 -18.94
N GLU A 96 -8.17 -19.62 -19.23
CA GLU A 96 -9.01 -18.63 -18.53
C GLU A 96 -8.51 -17.17 -18.46
N SER A 97 -9.10 -16.34 -19.33
CA SER A 97 -9.24 -14.91 -19.11
C SER A 97 -10.09 -14.67 -17.85
N SER A 98 -9.50 -14.76 -16.67
CA SER A 98 -9.93 -13.93 -15.55
C SER A 98 -9.30 -12.56 -15.77
N GLY A 99 -10.09 -11.49 -15.64
CA GLY A 99 -9.65 -10.12 -15.92
C GLY A 99 -8.57 -9.56 -14.96
N GLY A 100 -7.94 -10.41 -14.15
CA GLY A 100 -7.02 -10.02 -13.09
C GLY A 100 -5.57 -9.85 -13.55
N VAL A 101 -4.78 -9.13 -12.75
CA VAL A 101 -3.33 -8.97 -12.97
C VAL A 101 -2.60 -10.30 -12.80
N ALA A 102 -1.61 -10.55 -13.67
CA ALA A 102 -0.75 -11.71 -13.54
C ALA A 102 -0.04 -11.71 -12.17
N THR A 103 -0.24 -12.78 -11.41
CA THR A 103 0.47 -13.01 -10.15
C THR A 103 1.78 -13.74 -10.44
N GLY A 104 2.86 -13.25 -9.83
CA GLY A 104 4.21 -13.72 -10.07
C GLY A 104 5.08 -13.69 -8.81
N PRO A 105 6.40 -13.85 -8.95
CA PRO A 105 7.31 -13.64 -7.83
C PRO A 105 7.23 -12.18 -7.36
N ALA A 106 7.35 -11.98 -6.04
CA ALA A 106 7.39 -10.65 -5.45
C ALA A 106 8.53 -9.79 -6.01
N LEU A 107 8.27 -8.47 -6.06
CA LEU A 107 9.26 -7.50 -6.47
C LEU A 107 10.35 -7.37 -5.40
N THR A 108 11.59 -7.19 -5.84
CA THR A 108 12.73 -6.99 -4.95
C THR A 108 13.58 -5.80 -5.39
N THR A 109 14.26 -5.19 -4.44
CA THR A 109 15.18 -4.08 -4.67
C THR A 109 16.36 -4.14 -3.70
N GLN A 110 17.43 -3.42 -4.04
CA GLN A 110 18.51 -3.20 -3.09
C GLN A 110 18.06 -2.14 -2.09
N VAL A 111 18.19 -2.44 -0.80
CA VAL A 111 17.86 -1.49 0.26
C VAL A 111 18.90 -0.37 0.25
N GLY A 112 18.49 0.81 -0.22
CA GLY A 112 19.35 1.98 -0.26
C GLY A 112 19.84 2.40 1.13
N ALA A 113 21.05 2.95 1.20
CA ALA A 113 21.59 3.54 2.42
C ALA A 113 20.77 4.77 2.80
N ALA A 114 20.35 4.82 4.07
CA ALA A 114 19.60 5.93 4.62
C ALA A 114 20.48 6.80 5.52
N THR A 115 20.26 8.11 5.51
CA THR A 115 21.00 9.05 6.36
C THR A 115 20.09 10.16 6.90
N THR A 116 20.38 10.63 8.11
CA THR A 116 19.75 11.83 8.67
C THR A 116 20.41 13.12 8.17
N LYS A 117 21.59 13.02 7.56
CA LYS A 117 22.30 14.18 7.01
C LYS A 117 21.54 14.72 5.80
N GLY A 118 21.24 16.00 5.80
CA GLY A 118 20.58 16.64 4.66
C GLY A 118 19.06 16.58 4.67
N VAL A 119 18.42 15.92 5.65
CA VAL A 119 16.95 15.80 5.71
C VAL A 119 16.25 17.16 5.68
N PRO A 120 16.61 18.15 6.53
CA PRO A 120 15.94 19.45 6.48
C PRO A 120 16.15 20.16 5.14
N GLN A 121 17.37 20.09 4.60
CA GLN A 121 17.70 20.75 3.33
C GLN A 121 16.92 20.16 2.16
N LEU A 122 16.78 18.84 2.09
CA LEU A 122 16.02 18.19 1.03
C LEU A 122 14.53 18.53 1.15
N LEU A 123 13.95 18.46 2.35
CA LEU A 123 12.54 18.80 2.55
C LEU A 123 12.24 20.26 2.28
N ASP A 124 13.15 21.18 2.59
CA ASP A 124 13.05 22.60 2.21
C ASP A 124 13.10 22.77 0.69
N GLN A 125 13.97 22.05 -0.02
CA GLN A 125 14.07 22.06 -1.49
C GLN A 125 12.79 21.52 -2.14
N ILE A 126 12.28 20.40 -1.64
CA ILE A 126 11.00 19.82 -2.10
C ILE A 126 9.86 20.80 -1.83
N SER A 127 9.81 21.41 -0.65
CA SER A 127 8.79 22.41 -0.30
C SER A 127 8.85 23.63 -1.22
N LEU A 128 10.05 24.10 -1.59
CA LEU A 128 10.20 25.20 -2.53
C LEU A 128 9.73 24.83 -3.94
N ALA A 129 10.17 23.68 -4.46
CA ALA A 129 9.76 23.19 -5.77
C ALA A 129 8.25 22.95 -5.84
N ALA A 130 7.66 22.43 -4.75
CA ALA A 130 6.22 22.27 -4.59
C ALA A 130 5.48 23.62 -4.68
N ALA A 131 6.01 24.69 -4.09
CA ALA A 131 5.39 26.00 -4.15
C ALA A 131 5.45 26.64 -5.56
N GLU A 132 6.41 26.23 -6.40
CA GLU A 132 6.58 26.72 -7.77
C GLU A 132 5.80 25.90 -8.82
N GLY A 133 5.30 24.71 -8.44
CA GLY A 133 4.58 23.82 -9.34
C GLY A 133 3.18 24.31 -9.74
N ASP A 134 2.65 23.75 -10.83
CA ASP A 134 1.26 23.99 -11.21
C ASP A 134 0.30 23.26 -10.26
N HIS A 135 -0.57 24.03 -9.60
CA HIS A 135 -1.59 23.54 -8.69
C HIS A 135 -2.98 24.01 -9.13
N PRO A 136 -3.61 23.31 -10.09
CA PRO A 136 -4.90 23.71 -10.61
C PRO A 136 -5.99 23.64 -9.54
N THR A 137 -6.80 24.70 -9.47
CA THR A 137 -8.02 24.67 -8.66
C THR A 137 -9.10 23.85 -9.35
N VAL A 138 -9.64 22.86 -8.64
CA VAL A 138 -10.71 21.99 -9.14
C VAL A 138 -12.07 22.64 -8.89
N LYS A 139 -12.87 22.81 -9.95
CA LYS A 139 -14.21 23.42 -9.85
C LYS A 139 -15.30 22.36 -9.66
N PRO A 140 -16.49 22.74 -9.14
CA PRO A 140 -17.65 21.86 -9.16
C PRO A 140 -17.93 21.32 -10.57
N GLY A 141 -18.18 20.02 -10.68
CA GLY A 141 -18.40 19.33 -11.95
C GLY A 141 -17.14 18.83 -12.64
N GLN A 142 -15.95 19.22 -12.18
CA GLN A 142 -14.67 18.65 -12.63
C GLN A 142 -14.24 17.48 -11.76
N TYR A 143 -13.20 16.77 -12.19
CA TYR A 143 -12.64 15.62 -11.49
C TYR A 143 -11.12 15.70 -11.46
N ILE A 144 -10.53 15.31 -10.33
CA ILE A 144 -9.11 14.99 -10.24
C ILE A 144 -8.90 13.65 -10.90
N TYR A 145 -8.06 13.62 -11.94
CA TYR A 145 -7.56 12.42 -12.58
C TYR A 145 -6.14 12.11 -12.10
N ILE A 146 -5.89 10.88 -11.69
CA ILE A 146 -4.55 10.38 -11.39
C ILE A 146 -4.32 9.08 -12.14
N GLU A 147 -3.20 9.01 -12.85
CA GLU A 147 -2.68 7.79 -13.45
C GLU A 147 -1.39 7.37 -12.76
N SER A 148 -1.30 6.10 -12.42
CA SER A 148 -0.09 5.51 -11.88
C SER A 148 0.23 4.13 -12.47
N ARG A 149 1.46 3.69 -12.23
CA ARG A 149 1.89 2.30 -12.35
C ARG A 149 2.14 1.75 -10.96
N THR A 150 1.41 0.71 -10.56
CA THR A 150 1.46 0.16 -9.21
C THR A 150 1.72 -1.35 -9.21
N ALA A 151 2.29 -1.82 -8.11
CA ALA A 151 2.49 -3.23 -7.80
C ALA A 151 2.65 -3.41 -6.28
N ASP A 152 2.26 -4.58 -5.81
CA ASP A 152 2.37 -4.99 -4.42
C ASP A 152 2.79 -6.45 -4.31
N SER A 153 3.33 -6.80 -3.14
CA SER A 153 3.67 -8.18 -2.79
C SER A 153 2.89 -8.60 -1.56
N PHE A 154 2.30 -9.78 -1.59
CA PHE A 154 1.42 -10.30 -0.55
C PHE A 154 1.70 -11.77 -0.26
N LEU A 155 1.27 -12.22 0.92
CA LEU A 155 1.33 -13.63 1.28
C LEU A 155 0.11 -14.35 0.71
N LYS A 156 0.36 -15.41 -0.07
CA LYS A 156 -0.65 -16.26 -0.67
C LYS A 156 -0.60 -17.64 -0.02
N SER A 157 -1.71 -18.02 0.59
CA SER A 157 -1.91 -19.34 1.19
C SER A 157 -2.79 -20.21 0.30
N VAL A 158 -2.27 -21.37 -0.12
CA VAL A 158 -3.01 -22.38 -0.88
C VAL A 158 -2.65 -23.75 -0.30
N ASP A 159 -3.66 -24.57 0.02
CA ASP A 159 -3.48 -25.93 0.55
C ASP A 159 -2.45 -26.00 1.71
N ASP A 160 -2.68 -25.22 2.76
CA ASP A 160 -1.81 -25.10 3.95
C ASP A 160 -0.36 -24.63 3.69
N LYS A 161 -0.08 -24.13 2.48
CA LYS A 161 1.23 -23.59 2.11
C LYS A 161 1.14 -22.08 1.85
N THR A 162 1.84 -21.32 2.67
CA THR A 162 2.02 -19.89 2.46
C THR A 162 3.24 -19.62 1.60
N THR A 163 3.08 -18.78 0.58
CA THR A 163 4.14 -18.32 -0.31
C THR A 163 4.07 -16.82 -0.47
N LEU A 164 5.21 -16.18 -0.76
CA LEU A 164 5.22 -14.77 -1.14
C LEU A 164 4.93 -14.66 -2.64
N ALA A 165 3.90 -13.90 -2.99
CA ALA A 165 3.50 -13.59 -4.35
C ALA A 165 3.50 -12.07 -4.55
N GLY A 166 3.33 -11.61 -5.77
CA GLY A 166 3.06 -10.20 -6.06
C GLY A 166 2.32 -10.00 -7.37
N HIS A 167 1.65 -8.87 -7.47
CA HIS A 167 1.04 -8.42 -8.71
C HIS A 167 2.11 -7.89 -9.66
N ALA A 168 2.04 -8.27 -10.93
CA ALA A 168 2.85 -7.62 -11.95
C ALA A 168 2.54 -6.11 -12.00
N LEU A 169 3.54 -5.30 -12.35
CA LEU A 169 3.37 -3.86 -12.48
C LEU A 169 2.28 -3.54 -13.51
N HIS A 170 1.20 -2.90 -13.06
CA HIS A 170 0.02 -2.64 -13.86
C HIS A 170 -0.37 -1.16 -13.77
N ARG A 171 -1.22 -0.74 -14.71
CA ARG A 171 -1.72 0.62 -14.77
C ARG A 171 -2.92 0.74 -13.83
N ARG A 172 -2.96 1.84 -13.08
CA ARG A 172 -4.09 2.24 -12.25
C ARG A 172 -4.52 3.64 -12.64
N GLN A 173 -5.83 3.85 -12.76
CA GLN A 173 -6.42 5.14 -13.08
C GLN A 173 -7.57 5.44 -12.13
N MET A 174 -7.63 6.67 -11.63
CA MET A 174 -8.71 7.09 -10.75
C MET A 174 -9.22 8.48 -11.11
N TRP A 175 -10.51 8.67 -10.83
CA TRP A 175 -11.21 9.95 -10.93
C TRP A 175 -11.92 10.23 -9.62
N LYS A 176 -11.82 11.46 -9.11
CA LYS A 176 -12.52 11.87 -7.90
C LYS A 176 -13.05 13.30 -8.01
N SER A 177 -14.31 13.53 -7.66
CA SER A 177 -14.89 14.88 -7.58
C SER A 177 -14.27 15.69 -6.43
N PRO A 178 -14.32 17.03 -6.48
CA PRO A 178 -13.74 17.88 -5.44
C PRO A 178 -14.25 17.58 -4.03
N ASP A 179 -15.55 17.30 -3.91
CA ASP A 179 -16.22 16.97 -2.65
C ASP A 179 -15.96 15.51 -2.20
N GLY A 180 -15.44 14.68 -3.11
CA GLY A 180 -15.13 13.26 -2.89
C GLY A 180 -16.33 12.32 -2.98
N THR A 181 -17.52 12.81 -3.36
CA THR A 181 -18.75 12.00 -3.38
C THR A 181 -18.93 11.18 -4.66
N LYS A 182 -18.21 11.54 -5.72
CA LYS A 182 -18.19 10.81 -6.99
C LYS A 182 -16.78 10.36 -7.31
N GLY A 183 -16.65 9.14 -7.80
CA GLY A 183 -15.38 8.64 -8.30
C GLY A 183 -15.50 7.38 -9.12
N TRP A 184 -14.40 7.06 -9.78
CA TRP A 184 -14.23 5.86 -10.59
C TRP A 184 -12.81 5.35 -10.43
N LEU A 185 -12.65 4.03 -10.40
CA LEU A 185 -11.37 3.35 -10.33
C LEU A 185 -11.27 2.36 -11.50
N ILE A 186 -10.14 2.37 -12.18
CA ILE A 186 -9.72 1.28 -13.08
C ILE A 186 -8.40 0.77 -12.53
N ASP A 187 -8.46 -0.40 -11.92
CA ASP A 187 -7.34 -1.13 -11.35
C ASP A 187 -7.57 -2.64 -11.56
N PRO A 188 -6.84 -3.29 -12.47
CA PRO A 188 -7.00 -4.72 -12.74
C PRO A 188 -6.58 -5.63 -11.57
N ALA A 189 -5.91 -5.11 -10.53
CA ALA A 189 -5.62 -5.89 -9.32
C ALA A 189 -6.83 -5.94 -8.36
N VAL A 190 -7.78 -5.01 -8.50
CA VAL A 190 -8.93 -4.87 -7.58
C VAL A 190 -10.27 -5.05 -8.30
N ASN A 191 -10.35 -4.71 -9.59
CA ASN A 191 -11.59 -4.75 -10.36
C ASN A 191 -11.73 -6.06 -11.14
N ASP A 192 -12.92 -6.66 -11.06
CA ASP A 192 -13.28 -7.86 -11.85
C ASP A 192 -13.42 -7.57 -13.35
N SER A 193 -13.70 -6.31 -13.69
CA SER A 193 -13.97 -5.85 -15.05
C SER A 193 -12.95 -4.78 -15.48
N PRO A 194 -12.44 -4.85 -16.74
CA PRO A 194 -11.47 -3.89 -17.24
C PRO A 194 -12.04 -2.48 -17.43
N GLU A 195 -13.37 -2.33 -17.42
CA GLU A 195 -14.06 -1.03 -17.43
C GLU A 195 -13.96 -0.30 -16.08
N GLY A 196 -13.51 -0.99 -15.03
CA GLY A 196 -13.39 -0.49 -13.67
C GLY A 196 -14.72 -0.45 -12.92
N GLU A 197 -14.73 0.24 -11.78
CA GLU A 197 -15.90 0.36 -10.93
C GLU A 197 -16.10 1.76 -10.36
N THR A 198 -17.32 2.02 -9.90
CA THR A 198 -17.67 3.27 -9.23
C THR A 198 -17.13 3.29 -7.81
N LEU A 199 -16.51 4.40 -7.42
CA LEU A 199 -16.19 4.73 -6.02
C LEU A 199 -17.29 5.57 -5.36
N SER A 200 -18.41 5.78 -6.06
CA SER A 200 -19.53 6.62 -5.60
C SER A 200 -20.50 5.79 -4.76
N LEU A 201 -19.98 5.14 -3.72
CA LEU A 201 -20.74 4.24 -2.85
C LEU A 201 -21.10 4.96 -1.54
N PRO A 202 -22.26 4.64 -0.94
CA PRO A 202 -22.54 5.06 0.43
C PRO A 202 -21.67 4.29 1.42
N ASP A 203 -21.55 4.82 2.63
CA ASP A 203 -20.95 4.11 3.76
C ASP A 203 -21.77 2.88 4.17
N GLU A 204 -21.24 2.10 5.11
CA GLU A 204 -21.89 0.90 5.65
C GLU A 204 -23.30 1.17 6.21
N GLN A 205 -23.62 2.43 6.57
CA GLN A 205 -24.92 2.84 7.08
C GLN A 205 -25.81 3.49 6.00
N GLY A 206 -25.37 3.51 4.74
CA GLY A 206 -26.13 4.07 3.62
C GLY A 206 -26.00 5.60 3.47
N ASN A 207 -25.11 6.26 4.22
CA ASN A 207 -24.91 7.71 4.12
C ASN A 207 -23.83 8.06 3.09
N THR A 208 -23.82 9.31 2.64
CA THR A 208 -22.69 9.83 1.86
C THR A 208 -21.42 9.87 2.71
N PRO A 209 -20.32 9.21 2.29
CA PRO A 209 -19.06 9.22 3.03
C PRO A 209 -18.55 10.65 3.25
N LYS A 210 -17.99 10.89 4.44
CA LYS A 210 -17.39 12.18 4.79
C LYS A 210 -15.88 12.12 4.66
N ALA A 211 -15.33 13.03 3.85
CA ALA A 211 -13.90 13.18 3.69
C ALA A 211 -13.18 13.46 5.02
N ASN A 212 -12.04 12.81 5.19
CA ASN A 212 -11.17 12.90 6.37
C ASN A 212 -9.71 12.62 5.95
N LEU A 213 -8.75 12.61 6.89
CA LEU A 213 -7.33 12.40 6.55
C LEU A 213 -7.05 11.06 5.85
N ASN A 214 -7.79 10.00 6.19
CA ASN A 214 -7.61 8.65 5.63
C ASN A 214 -8.45 8.42 4.36
N GLY A 215 -9.26 9.42 3.99
CA GLY A 215 -10.01 9.44 2.75
C GLY A 215 -10.29 10.87 2.29
N PRO A 216 -9.24 11.61 1.90
CA PRO A 216 -9.35 13.04 1.65
C PRO A 216 -10.09 13.32 0.36
N SER A 217 -10.88 14.38 0.34
CA SER A 217 -11.35 15.02 -0.88
C SER A 217 -10.59 16.32 -1.11
N TYR A 218 -10.59 16.84 -2.34
CA TYR A 218 -9.95 18.12 -2.64
C TYR A 218 -10.49 19.25 -1.74
N ASP A 219 -11.81 19.31 -1.57
CA ASP A 219 -12.49 20.31 -0.74
C ASP A 219 -12.14 20.17 0.74
N TYR A 220 -11.87 18.94 1.20
CA TYR A 220 -11.37 18.70 2.54
C TYR A 220 -9.92 19.20 2.68
N LEU A 221 -9.05 18.87 1.73
CA LEU A 221 -7.66 19.32 1.71
C LEU A 221 -7.56 20.85 1.67
N ALA A 222 -8.39 21.52 0.87
CA ALA A 222 -8.45 22.98 0.78
C ALA A 222 -8.86 23.68 2.09
N LYS A 223 -9.40 22.95 3.07
CA LYS A 223 -9.77 23.47 4.39
C LYS A 223 -8.75 23.14 5.48
N LEU A 224 -7.73 22.34 5.16
CA LEU A 224 -6.67 22.04 6.12
C LEU A 224 -5.82 23.29 6.39
N THR A 225 -5.28 23.36 7.60
CA THR A 225 -4.29 24.38 7.95
C THR A 225 -3.01 24.17 7.15
N THR A 226 -2.41 25.27 6.69
CA THR A 226 -1.11 25.27 6.01
C THR A 226 0.04 25.64 6.94
N ASP A 227 -0.25 25.95 8.21
CA ASP A 227 0.75 26.01 9.27
C ASP A 227 1.29 24.60 9.57
N PRO A 228 2.59 24.31 9.39
CA PRO A 228 3.12 22.95 9.50
C PRO A 228 2.99 22.35 10.90
N ASP A 229 3.09 23.16 11.95
CA ASP A 229 2.97 22.70 13.34
C ASP A 229 1.52 22.33 13.69
N ALA A 230 0.57 23.18 13.31
CA ALA A 230 -0.85 22.91 13.48
C ALA A 230 -1.32 21.74 12.61
N LEU A 231 -0.79 21.61 11.39
CA LEU A 231 -1.10 20.49 10.49
C LEU A 231 -0.63 19.17 11.11
N LEU A 232 0.63 19.12 11.54
CA LEU A 232 1.19 17.92 12.16
C LEU A 232 0.45 17.57 13.47
N ALA A 233 0.14 18.56 14.31
CA ALA A 233 -0.63 18.35 15.54
C ALA A 233 -2.04 17.80 15.27
N LYS A 234 -2.70 18.26 14.19
CA LYS A 234 -3.99 17.73 13.75
C LYS A 234 -3.87 16.27 13.32
N ILE A 235 -2.85 15.94 12.52
CA ILE A 235 -2.58 14.56 12.06
C ILE A 235 -2.42 13.64 13.27
N TYR A 236 -1.49 13.93 14.18
CA TYR A 236 -1.29 13.11 15.40
C TYR A 236 -2.55 12.95 16.25
N LYS A 237 -3.40 13.98 16.30
CA LYS A 237 -4.65 13.93 17.07
C LYS A 237 -5.67 13.00 16.42
N GLU A 238 -5.84 13.08 15.11
CA GLU A 238 -6.88 12.34 14.37
C GLU A 238 -6.48 10.89 14.09
N THR A 239 -5.19 10.62 13.98
CA THR A 239 -4.65 9.26 13.78
C THR A 239 -4.26 8.58 15.08
N LYS A 240 -4.60 9.16 16.24
CA LYS A 240 -4.26 8.60 17.54
C LYS A 240 -4.78 7.17 17.69
N GLY A 241 -3.87 6.24 17.98
CA GLY A 241 -4.18 4.82 18.15
C GLY A 241 -4.26 4.03 16.84
N GLN A 242 -3.95 4.66 15.72
CA GLN A 242 -3.79 4.03 14.41
C GLN A 242 -2.30 3.79 14.13
N GLY A 243 -2.02 2.87 13.22
CA GLY A 243 -0.66 2.47 12.84
C GLY A 243 0.14 1.79 13.95
N ASN A 244 1.40 1.46 13.64
CA ASN A 244 2.32 0.81 14.58
C ASN A 244 2.97 1.78 15.58
N SER A 245 3.08 3.06 15.20
CA SER A 245 3.54 4.13 16.09
C SER A 245 2.97 5.47 15.62
N PRO A 246 2.80 6.46 16.52
CA PRO A 246 2.25 7.77 16.14
C PRO A 246 3.04 8.44 15.02
N ASP A 247 4.38 8.37 15.07
CA ASP A 247 5.26 9.00 14.09
C ASP A 247 5.25 8.27 12.75
N GLN A 248 5.12 6.94 12.76
CA GLN A 248 4.96 6.19 11.50
C GLN A 248 3.63 6.54 10.86
N GLU A 249 2.55 6.51 11.64
CA GLU A 249 1.22 6.81 11.14
C GLU A 249 1.14 8.24 10.59
N ALA A 250 1.71 9.22 11.30
CA ALA A 250 1.78 10.59 10.80
C ALA A 250 2.57 10.70 9.48
N PHE A 251 3.66 9.94 9.32
CA PHE A 251 4.39 9.88 8.06
C PHE A 251 3.50 9.28 6.97
N THR A 252 2.98 8.06 7.16
CA THR A 252 2.11 7.38 6.19
C THR A 252 0.92 8.23 5.78
N THR A 253 0.22 8.88 6.73
CA THR A 253 -0.87 9.81 6.42
C THR A 253 -0.43 10.92 5.47
N ILE A 254 0.72 11.56 5.72
CA ILE A 254 1.24 12.60 4.81
C ILE A 254 1.54 11.98 3.43
N GLY A 255 2.14 10.81 3.36
CA GLY A 255 2.38 10.07 2.12
C GLY A 255 1.10 9.84 1.31
N ASP A 256 0.02 9.43 1.96
CA ASP A 256 -1.27 9.19 1.32
C ASP A 256 -1.90 10.49 0.80
N LEU A 257 -1.67 11.62 1.50
CA LEU A 257 -2.03 12.96 1.01
C LEU A 257 -1.15 13.43 -0.17
N LEU A 258 -0.01 12.78 -0.43
CA LEU A 258 0.85 13.07 -1.57
C LEU A 258 0.55 12.18 -2.77
N GLY A 259 0.22 10.90 -2.58
CA GLY A 259 0.13 9.85 -3.60
C GLY A 259 -1.15 9.90 -4.45
N GLU A 260 -2.29 9.57 -3.84
CA GLU A 260 -3.60 9.49 -4.50
C GLU A 260 -4.45 10.75 -4.30
N SER A 261 -3.77 11.88 -4.12
CA SER A 261 -4.37 13.20 -3.89
C SER A 261 -3.74 14.24 -4.79
N TYR A 262 -4.44 15.37 -4.97
CA TYR A 262 -3.92 16.56 -5.63
C TYR A 262 -4.03 17.76 -4.66
N PRO A 263 -3.10 17.88 -3.70
CA PRO A 263 -3.17 18.95 -2.69
C PRO A 263 -3.14 20.34 -3.33
N PRO A 264 -3.90 21.31 -2.78
CA PRO A 264 -3.81 22.71 -3.20
C PRO A 264 -2.41 23.28 -2.99
N ALA A 265 -2.10 24.34 -3.75
CA ALA A 265 -0.76 24.96 -3.83
C ALA A 265 -0.15 25.31 -2.48
N GLU A 266 -0.96 25.78 -1.53
CA GLU A 266 -0.48 26.18 -0.21
C GLU A 266 -0.31 25.00 0.75
N LEU A 267 -1.11 23.93 0.58
CA LEU A 267 -1.04 22.75 1.42
C LEU A 267 0.15 21.85 1.05
N TYR A 268 0.42 21.71 -0.25
CA TYR A 268 1.47 20.82 -0.75
C TYR A 268 2.86 21.09 -0.12
N PRO A 269 3.40 22.32 -0.10
CA PRO A 269 4.66 22.63 0.59
C PRO A 269 4.57 22.46 2.11
N ALA A 270 3.39 22.68 2.71
CA ALA A 270 3.17 22.53 4.16
C ALA A 270 3.26 21.07 4.62
N LEU A 271 2.80 20.12 3.79
CA LEU A 271 2.94 18.68 4.06
C LEU A 271 4.41 18.28 4.24
N PHE A 272 5.32 18.77 3.40
CA PHE A 272 6.75 18.48 3.52
C PHE A 272 7.39 19.13 4.73
N LYS A 273 7.00 20.38 5.05
CA LYS A 273 7.45 21.07 6.27
C LYS A 273 6.96 20.37 7.55
N ALA A 274 5.75 19.80 7.52
CA ALA A 274 5.23 18.98 8.60
C ALA A 274 6.00 17.66 8.72
N ALA A 275 6.25 16.97 7.60
CA ALA A 275 7.04 15.74 7.57
C ALA A 275 8.47 15.93 8.13
N ALA A 276 9.10 17.09 7.89
CA ALA A 276 10.43 17.42 8.41
C ALA A 276 10.52 17.43 9.95
N LYS A 277 9.38 17.59 10.63
CA LYS A 277 9.29 17.61 12.09
C LYS A 277 9.02 16.23 12.68
N ILE A 278 8.74 15.22 11.86
CA ILE A 278 8.47 13.84 12.32
C ILE A 278 9.79 13.16 12.71
N PRO A 279 9.92 12.62 13.93
CA PRO A 279 11.09 11.86 14.33
C PRO A 279 11.31 10.60 13.45
N GLY A 280 12.56 10.35 13.10
CA GLY A 280 12.97 9.16 12.34
C GLY A 280 12.93 9.32 10.81
N VAL A 281 12.60 10.51 10.30
CA VAL A 281 12.69 10.80 8.87
C VAL A 281 14.15 10.87 8.42
N VAL A 282 14.44 10.21 7.30
CA VAL A 282 15.76 10.04 6.70
C VAL A 282 15.71 10.30 5.18
N VAL A 283 16.88 10.49 4.57
CA VAL A 283 17.05 10.58 3.11
C VAL A 283 17.67 9.30 2.57
N VAL A 284 17.23 8.89 1.39
CA VAL A 284 17.86 7.86 0.55
C VAL A 284 18.27 8.48 -0.78
N ASP A 285 19.58 8.52 -1.06
CA ASP A 285 20.16 9.28 -2.18
C ASP A 285 20.01 8.63 -3.57
N ASP A 286 19.71 7.33 -3.63
CA ASP A 286 19.47 6.61 -4.89
C ASP A 286 18.19 5.79 -4.76
N ALA A 287 17.08 6.46 -5.06
CA ALA A 287 15.77 5.85 -5.15
C ALA A 287 15.38 5.69 -6.62
N VAL A 288 14.58 4.66 -6.91
CA VAL A 288 14.06 4.38 -8.24
C VAL A 288 12.58 4.07 -8.07
N ASP A 289 11.74 4.80 -8.79
CA ASP A 289 10.29 4.57 -8.77
C ASP A 289 9.89 3.31 -9.55
N ALA A 290 8.59 3.00 -9.53
CA ALA A 290 8.05 1.80 -10.14
C ALA A 290 8.29 1.68 -11.66
N VAL A 291 8.56 2.80 -12.36
CA VAL A 291 8.80 2.82 -13.82
C VAL A 291 10.27 3.10 -14.19
N GLY A 292 11.17 3.11 -13.22
CA GLY A 292 12.61 3.22 -13.45
C GLY A 292 13.18 4.64 -13.44
N ARG A 293 12.39 5.66 -13.09
CA ARG A 293 12.88 7.04 -12.93
C ARG A 293 13.73 7.13 -11.67
N ARG A 294 14.94 7.65 -11.79
CA ARG A 294 15.88 7.84 -10.68
C ARG A 294 15.57 9.12 -9.92
N GLY A 295 15.68 9.04 -8.61
CA GLY A 295 15.34 10.13 -7.71
C GLY A 295 16.10 10.08 -6.39
N VAL A 296 15.65 10.95 -5.49
CA VAL A 296 16.00 10.97 -4.07
C VAL A 296 14.73 10.67 -3.28
N ALA A 297 14.82 9.97 -2.16
CA ALA A 297 13.65 9.70 -1.33
C ALA A 297 13.74 10.31 0.06
N VAL A 298 12.60 10.81 0.54
CA VAL A 298 12.34 11.05 1.95
C VAL A 298 11.70 9.78 2.49
N ALA A 299 12.22 9.24 3.58
CA ALA A 299 11.84 7.92 4.05
C ALA A 299 11.70 7.86 5.57
N ARG A 300 10.92 6.89 6.04
CA ARG A 300 10.83 6.56 7.47
C ARG A 300 10.77 5.04 7.64
N LEU A 301 11.58 4.52 8.56
CA LEU A 301 11.57 3.12 8.94
C LEU A 301 10.56 2.92 10.06
N ASP A 302 9.58 2.04 9.84
CA ASP A 302 8.74 1.53 10.91
C ASP A 302 9.51 0.44 11.67
N GLU A 303 9.93 0.78 12.88
CA GLU A 303 10.71 -0.12 13.74
C GLU A 303 9.94 -1.38 14.13
N THR A 304 8.61 -1.34 14.13
CA THR A 304 7.74 -2.47 14.52
C THR A 304 7.62 -3.49 13.39
N SER A 305 7.27 -3.04 12.17
CA SER A 305 7.13 -3.93 11.02
C SER A 305 8.46 -4.22 10.30
N GLY A 306 9.48 -3.40 10.53
CA GLY A 306 10.75 -3.47 9.82
C GLY A 306 10.70 -2.97 8.38
N GLU A 307 9.56 -2.42 7.95
CA GLU A 307 9.32 -1.85 6.63
C GLU A 307 9.73 -0.37 6.60
N ARG A 308 10.36 0.05 5.50
CA ARG A 308 10.67 1.45 5.25
C ARG A 308 9.78 1.97 4.14
N GLU A 309 9.08 3.04 4.45
CA GLU A 309 8.31 3.82 3.49
C GLU A 309 9.21 4.90 2.88
N GLU A 310 9.14 5.08 1.56
CA GLU A 310 9.99 5.99 0.78
C GLU A 310 9.12 6.78 -0.20
N TRP A 311 9.12 8.11 -0.07
CA TRP A 311 8.53 9.05 -1.04
C TRP A 311 9.61 9.49 -2.00
N ILE A 312 9.43 9.21 -3.28
CA ILE A 312 10.46 9.35 -4.31
C ILE A 312 10.22 10.64 -5.08
N PHE A 313 11.24 11.48 -5.17
CA PHE A 313 11.22 12.76 -5.87
C PHE A 313 12.27 12.76 -6.98
N ASP A 314 11.99 13.47 -8.07
CA ASP A 314 12.97 13.71 -9.11
C ASP A 314 14.18 14.45 -8.52
N ARG A 315 15.39 14.00 -8.86
CA ARG A 315 16.62 14.52 -8.24
C ARG A 315 16.87 16.00 -8.56
N LYS A 316 16.34 16.50 -9.68
CA LYS A 316 16.59 17.87 -10.15
C LYS A 316 15.42 18.78 -9.86
N SER A 317 14.22 18.38 -10.26
CA SER A 317 13.02 19.19 -10.11
C SER A 317 12.35 19.03 -8.76
N HIS A 318 12.69 18.00 -7.98
CA HIS A 318 12.02 17.64 -6.72
C HIS A 318 10.50 17.40 -6.87
N VAL A 319 10.03 17.15 -8.09
CA VAL A 319 8.66 16.72 -8.34
C VAL A 319 8.46 15.33 -7.78
N PHE A 320 7.35 15.11 -7.07
CA PHE A 320 6.98 13.80 -6.54
C PHE A 320 6.73 12.80 -7.69
N LEU A 321 7.52 11.74 -7.72
CA LEU A 321 7.44 10.69 -8.73
C LEU A 321 6.55 9.53 -8.30
N GLY A 322 6.41 9.31 -7.00
CA GLY A 322 5.68 8.19 -6.44
C GLY A 322 6.29 7.71 -5.14
N GLU A 323 6.04 6.46 -4.80
CA GLU A 323 6.39 5.90 -3.51
C GLU A 323 6.70 4.41 -3.56
N ARG A 324 7.34 3.96 -2.49
CA ARG A 324 7.73 2.57 -2.30
C ARG A 324 7.73 2.21 -0.82
N SER A 325 7.25 1.03 -0.50
CA SER A 325 7.47 0.37 0.77
C SER A 325 8.39 -0.83 0.55
N VAL A 326 9.45 -0.92 1.35
CA VAL A 326 10.46 -1.97 1.24
C VAL A 326 10.75 -2.58 2.60
N GLN A 327 10.73 -3.90 2.69
CA GLN A 327 11.15 -4.60 3.90
C GLN A 327 12.66 -4.39 4.12
N VAL A 328 13.06 -3.80 5.24
CA VAL A 328 14.47 -3.53 5.57
C VAL A 328 14.98 -4.52 6.60
N LYS A 329 14.17 -4.83 7.61
CA LYS A 329 14.53 -5.79 8.67
C LYS A 329 13.96 -7.17 8.38
N GLN A 330 14.59 -8.20 8.90
CA GLN A 330 14.07 -9.57 8.81
C GLN A 330 12.90 -9.76 9.78
N ASN A 331 11.78 -10.28 9.29
CA ASN A 331 10.63 -10.67 10.10
C ASN A 331 10.75 -12.12 10.59
N THR A 332 9.87 -12.50 11.52
CA THR A 332 9.75 -13.87 12.09
C THR A 332 8.42 -14.51 11.74
N GLY A 333 8.26 -15.81 12.00
CA GLY A 333 7.01 -16.54 11.74
C GLY A 333 6.69 -16.61 10.25
N VAL A 334 5.41 -16.56 9.90
CA VAL A 334 4.94 -16.56 8.52
C VAL A 334 5.46 -15.33 7.74
N ASP A 335 5.56 -14.18 8.40
CA ASP A 335 6.10 -12.94 7.82
C ASP A 335 7.58 -13.02 7.46
N ALA A 336 8.32 -14.04 7.93
CA ALA A 336 9.72 -14.27 7.52
C ALA A 336 9.88 -14.55 6.02
N LEU A 337 8.79 -14.90 5.33
CA LEU A 337 8.72 -15.00 3.87
C LEU A 337 8.94 -13.63 3.18
N ILE A 338 8.59 -12.53 3.84
CA ILE A 338 8.88 -11.16 3.39
C ILE A 338 10.33 -10.84 3.82
N LYS A 339 11.27 -11.12 2.93
CA LYS A 339 12.70 -10.95 3.21
C LYS A 339 13.13 -9.49 3.05
N PRO A 340 14.22 -9.05 3.70
CA PRO A 340 14.85 -7.78 3.40
C PRO A 340 15.09 -7.61 1.89
N GLY A 341 14.71 -6.45 1.37
CA GLY A 341 14.74 -6.13 -0.06
C GLY A 341 13.44 -6.45 -0.80
N THR A 342 12.47 -7.15 -0.21
CA THR A 342 11.12 -7.29 -0.81
C THR A 342 10.44 -5.92 -0.88
N VAL A 343 9.96 -5.55 -2.06
CA VAL A 343 9.09 -4.39 -2.27
C VAL A 343 7.66 -4.84 -1.99
N THR A 344 7.12 -4.40 -0.87
CA THR A 344 5.75 -4.74 -0.44
C THR A 344 4.71 -3.92 -1.15
N PHE A 345 5.05 -2.68 -1.52
CA PHE A 345 4.21 -1.81 -2.34
C PHE A 345 5.07 -0.83 -3.14
N THR A 346 4.66 -0.49 -4.35
CA THR A 346 5.23 0.63 -5.10
C THR A 346 4.22 1.25 -6.04
N SER A 347 4.27 2.58 -6.18
CA SER A 347 3.45 3.34 -7.11
C SER A 347 4.28 4.43 -7.76
N ALA A 348 4.17 4.60 -9.08
CA ALA A 348 4.76 5.71 -9.82
C ALA A 348 3.66 6.54 -10.46
N ILE A 349 3.60 7.83 -10.13
CA ILE A 349 2.67 8.80 -10.71
C ILE A 349 3.12 9.14 -12.13
N LEU A 350 2.25 8.88 -13.09
CA LEU A 350 2.47 9.20 -14.50
C LEU A 350 1.83 10.53 -14.89
N HIS A 351 0.58 10.73 -14.45
CA HIS A 351 -0.19 11.92 -14.79
C HIS A 351 -1.08 12.35 -13.62
N ARG A 352 -1.18 13.66 -13.42
CA ARG A 352 -2.21 14.30 -12.59
C ARG A 352 -2.84 15.43 -13.38
N ALA A 353 -4.16 15.47 -13.41
CA ALA A 353 -4.87 16.50 -14.15
C ALA A 353 -6.23 16.79 -13.55
N VAL A 354 -6.81 17.92 -13.95
CA VAL A 354 -8.22 18.22 -13.77
C VAL A 354 -8.92 17.98 -15.10
N VAL A 355 -9.95 17.13 -15.09
CA VAL A 355 -10.76 16.79 -16.26
C VAL A 355 -12.23 17.17 -16.04
N ASP A 356 -12.99 17.31 -17.12
CA ASP A 356 -14.35 17.84 -17.05
C ASP A 356 -15.42 16.74 -16.92
N ASP A 357 -15.05 15.47 -17.10
CA ASP A 357 -15.95 14.34 -16.91
C ASP A 357 -15.26 13.12 -16.29
N ILE A 358 -16.05 12.25 -15.66
CA ILE A 358 -15.59 10.98 -15.13
C ILE A 358 -15.15 10.07 -16.29
N LYS A 359 -14.09 9.29 -16.09
CA LYS A 359 -13.47 8.44 -17.14
C LYS A 359 -12.83 9.21 -18.30
N GLN A 360 -12.86 10.55 -18.30
CA GLN A 360 -12.11 11.34 -19.27
C GLN A 360 -10.61 11.25 -18.97
N THR A 361 -9.79 11.00 -19.99
CA THR A 361 -8.33 11.09 -19.85
C THR A 361 -7.83 12.48 -20.31
N PRO A 362 -6.70 12.96 -19.76
CA PRO A 362 -6.17 14.27 -20.14
C PRO A 362 -5.81 14.31 -21.63
N SER A 363 -6.09 15.43 -22.28
CA SER A 363 -5.55 15.70 -23.61
C SER A 363 -4.04 15.92 -23.52
N ARG A 364 -3.30 15.72 -24.62
CA ARG A 364 -1.82 15.86 -24.67
C ARG A 364 -1.28 17.20 -24.14
N SER A 365 -2.10 18.25 -24.11
CA SER A 365 -1.76 19.59 -23.60
C SER A 365 -2.02 19.78 -22.11
N GLN A 366 -2.62 18.82 -21.41
CA GLN A 366 -2.91 18.85 -19.97
C GLN A 366 -2.12 17.79 -19.17
N ALA A 367 -1.25 17.03 -19.84
CA ALA A 367 -0.29 16.14 -19.21
C ALA A 367 0.97 16.95 -18.86
N GLY A 368 0.93 17.66 -17.73
CA GLY A 368 2.07 18.37 -17.14
C GLY A 368 2.67 17.57 -16.00
#